data_AF-A0A662SCD6-F1
#
_entry.id   AF-A0A662SCD6-F1
#
_cell.length_a   1.000
_cell.length_b   1.000
_cell.length_c   1.000
_cell.angle_alpha   90.00
_cell.angle_beta   90.00
_cell.angle_gamma   90.00
#
_symmetry.space_group_name_H-M   'P 1'
#
loop_
_entity.id
_entity.type
_entity.pdbx_description
1 polymer ?
#
loop_
_entity_poly.entity_id
_entity_poly.type
_entity_poly.pdbx_seq_one_letter_code
_entity_poly.pdbx_strand_id
1 'polypeptide(L)'
;MSIREKILEILMLTKDPLSVDDIARELDLGPRESREIYNHLEHVARTVRAKYGKTLMMQPPYCRKCGYTFNNLKKPKRPSKCPKCGSEWIEPPRFIIK
;
A
#
# COMPACT_ATOMS: atom_id res chain seq x y z
N MET A 1 4.65 -8.51 -19.73
CA MET A 1 4.09 -7.50 -18.81
C MET A 1 5.04 -7.32 -17.64
N SER A 2 5.50 -6.10 -17.37
CA SER A 2 6.38 -5.81 -16.24
C SER A 2 5.62 -5.82 -14.91
N ILE A 3 6.32 -6.02 -13.79
CA ILE A 3 5.73 -5.98 -12.43
C ILE A 3 4.92 -4.70 -12.22
N ARG A 4 5.45 -3.55 -12.67
CA ARG A 4 4.77 -2.24 -12.56
C ARG A 4 3.44 -2.20 -13.31
N GLU A 5 3.37 -2.80 -14.49
CA GLU A 5 2.14 -2.88 -15.27
C GLU A 5 1.12 -3.79 -14.58
N LYS A 6 1.55 -4.92 -14.02
CA LYS A 6 0.66 -5.80 -13.25
C LYS A 6 0.11 -5.11 -11.98
N ILE A 7 0.96 -4.37 -11.24
CA ILE A 7 0.53 -3.58 -10.07
C ILE A 7 -0.49 -2.52 -10.47
N LEU A 8 -0.24 -1.80 -11.57
CA LEU A 8 -1.18 -0.82 -12.11
C LEU A 8 -2.53 -1.45 -12.42
N GLU A 9 -2.53 -2.59 -13.11
CA GLU A 9 -3.74 -3.31 -13.50
C GLU A 9 -4.58 -3.74 -12.29
N ILE A 10 -3.95 -4.39 -11.31
CA ILE A 10 -4.59 -4.78 -10.04
C ILE A 10 -5.25 -3.57 -9.36
N LEU A 11 -4.51 -2.47 -9.22
CA LEU A 11 -5.00 -1.28 -8.54
C LEU A 11 -6.06 -0.50 -9.33
N MET A 12 -6.14 -0.69 -10.64
CA MET A 12 -7.20 -0.13 -11.50
C MET A 12 -8.50 -0.93 -11.40
N LEU A 13 -8.41 -2.25 -11.21
CA LEU A 13 -9.55 -3.17 -11.22
C LEU A 13 -10.13 -3.42 -9.82
N THR A 14 -9.34 -3.24 -8.77
CA THR A 14 -9.80 -3.45 -7.40
C THR A 14 -10.88 -2.45 -6.99
N LYS A 15 -11.89 -2.93 -6.26
CA LYS A 15 -12.92 -2.09 -5.61
C LYS A 15 -12.48 -1.63 -4.22
N ASP A 16 -11.64 -2.43 -3.57
CA ASP A 16 -11.19 -2.24 -2.20
C ASP A 16 -9.70 -1.90 -2.15
N PRO A 17 -9.27 -1.10 -1.16
CA PRO A 17 -7.87 -0.73 -1.01
C PRO A 17 -7.04 -1.94 -0.60
N LEU A 18 -5.95 -2.19 -1.33
CA LEU A 18 -5.08 -3.35 -1.17
C LEU A 18 -3.79 -2.98 -0.43
N SER A 19 -3.33 -3.85 0.47
CA SER A 19 -2.02 -3.70 1.08
C SER A 19 -0.92 -4.22 0.16
N VAL A 20 0.35 -3.92 0.48
CA VAL A 20 1.49 -4.50 -0.24
C VAL A 20 1.52 -6.02 -0.15
N ASP A 21 1.04 -6.60 0.95
CA ASP A 21 0.94 -8.05 1.13
C ASP A 21 -0.11 -8.66 0.19
N ASP A 22 -1.26 -7.98 0.04
CA ASP A 22 -2.31 -8.40 -0.89
C ASP A 22 -1.81 -8.35 -2.34
N ILE A 23 -1.14 -7.25 -2.73
CA ILE A 23 -0.55 -7.10 -4.07
C ILE A 23 0.55 -8.16 -4.31
N ALA A 24 1.41 -8.43 -3.32
CA ALA A 24 2.44 -9.45 -3.42
C ALA A 24 1.83 -10.84 -3.62
N ARG A 25 0.79 -11.18 -2.85
CA ARG A 25 0.06 -12.44 -2.95
C ARG A 25 -0.61 -12.59 -4.32
N GLU A 26 -1.23 -11.53 -4.84
CA GLU A 26 -1.91 -11.58 -6.14
C GLU A 26 -0.92 -11.71 -7.31
N LEU A 27 0.33 -11.28 -7.11
CA LEU A 27 1.40 -11.39 -8.10
C LEU A 27 2.31 -12.62 -7.90
N ASP A 28 2.01 -13.48 -6.93
CA ASP A 28 2.83 -14.62 -6.49
C ASP A 28 4.31 -14.23 -6.20
N LEU A 29 4.50 -13.05 -5.60
CA LEU A 29 5.82 -12.49 -5.33
C LEU A 29 6.38 -12.96 -3.99
N GLY A 30 7.69 -13.23 -3.98
CA GLY A 30 8.39 -13.60 -2.76
C GLY A 30 8.57 -12.43 -1.76
N PRO A 31 9.00 -12.72 -0.53
CA PRO A 31 9.25 -11.71 0.51
C PRO A 31 10.38 -10.72 0.17
N ARG A 32 11.24 -11.03 -0.81
CA ARG A 32 12.25 -10.10 -1.32
C ARG A 32 11.64 -9.10 -2.30
N GLU A 33 10.81 -9.57 -3.22
CA GLU A 33 10.18 -8.77 -4.26
C GLU A 33 9.07 -7.86 -3.71
N SER A 34 8.35 -8.31 -2.68
CA SER A 34 7.35 -7.47 -1.99
C SER A 34 7.92 -6.15 -1.44
N ARG A 35 9.22 -6.10 -1.14
CA ARG A 35 9.89 -4.86 -0.69
C ARG A 35 9.98 -3.82 -1.80
N GLU A 36 10.08 -4.28 -3.06
CA GLU A 36 10.18 -3.41 -4.23
C GLU A 36 8.82 -2.82 -4.63
N ILE A 37 7.71 -3.42 -4.18
CA ILE A 37 6.35 -2.93 -4.46
C ILE A 37 6.20 -1.47 -4.00
N TYR A 38 6.79 -1.07 -2.87
CA TYR A 38 6.76 0.33 -2.44
C TYR A 38 7.39 1.28 -3.46
N ASN A 39 8.54 0.91 -4.03
CA ASN A 39 9.19 1.70 -5.07
C ASN A 39 8.32 1.73 -6.33
N HIS A 40 7.72 0.60 -6.70
CA HIS A 40 6.82 0.53 -7.85
C HIS A 40 5.56 1.40 -7.67
N LEU A 41 4.99 1.46 -6.46
CA LEU A 41 3.83 2.31 -6.16
C LEU A 41 4.12 3.80 -6.39
N GLU A 42 5.34 4.28 -6.10
CA GLU A 42 5.73 5.66 -6.41
C GLU A 42 5.70 5.95 -7.92
N HIS A 43 6.19 5.00 -8.74
CA HIS A 43 6.12 5.10 -10.19
C HIS A 43 4.69 4.99 -10.73
N VAL A 44 3.89 4.10 -10.15
CA VAL A 44 2.47 3.93 -10.48
C VAL A 44 1.72 5.24 -10.20
N ALA A 45 1.93 5.87 -9.04
CA ALA A 45 1.28 7.15 -8.71
C ALA A 45 1.52 8.23 -9.78
N ARG A 46 2.78 8.38 -10.23
CA ARG A 46 3.15 9.32 -11.30
C ARG A 46 2.49 8.97 -12.63
N THR A 47 2.49 7.68 -12.98
CA THR A 47 1.93 7.18 -14.24
C THR A 47 0.42 7.33 -14.30
N VAL A 48 -0.26 6.99 -13.21
CA VAL A 48 -1.72 7.08 -13.08
C VAL A 48 -2.20 8.51 -13.23
N ARG A 49 -1.50 9.45 -12.58
CA ARG A 49 -1.79 10.88 -12.68
C ARG A 49 -1.56 11.41 -14.11
N ALA A 50 -0.45 11.03 -14.74
CA ALA A 50 -0.09 11.54 -16.06
C ALA A 50 -0.93 10.94 -17.20
N LYS A 51 -1.22 9.63 -17.17
CA LYS A 51 -1.89 8.91 -18.27
C LYS A 51 -3.39 8.82 -18.15
N TYR A 52 -3.92 8.77 -16.92
CA TYR A 52 -5.33 8.46 -16.67
C TYR A 52 -6.07 9.55 -15.91
N GLY A 53 -5.38 10.62 -15.46
CA GLY A 53 -5.98 11.68 -14.65
C GLY A 53 -6.48 11.23 -13.27
N LYS A 54 -6.12 10.00 -12.85
CA LYS A 54 -6.49 9.41 -11.56
C LYS A 54 -5.40 9.64 -10.51
N THR A 55 -5.70 9.33 -9.25
CA THR A 55 -4.77 9.47 -8.13
C THR A 55 -4.64 8.15 -7.38
N LEU A 56 -3.39 7.75 -7.10
CA LEU A 56 -3.12 6.67 -6.16
C LEU A 56 -3.27 7.21 -4.74
N MET A 57 -4.33 6.78 -4.05
CA MET A 57 -4.57 7.15 -2.65
C MET A 57 -4.02 6.08 -1.71
N MET A 58 -3.48 6.52 -0.58
CA MET A 58 -3.02 5.65 0.50
C MET A 58 -3.94 5.80 1.72
N GLN A 59 -4.49 4.70 2.21
CA GLN A 59 -5.04 4.62 3.54
C GLN A 59 -3.91 4.39 4.54
N PRO A 60 -3.76 5.28 5.54
CA PRO A 60 -2.71 5.15 6.54
C PRO A 60 -2.91 3.88 7.37
N PRO A 61 -1.82 3.27 7.86
CA PRO A 61 -1.95 2.19 8.82
C PRO A 61 -2.61 2.71 10.10
N TYR A 62 -3.29 1.82 10.82
CA TYR A 62 -3.95 2.16 12.08
C TYR A 62 -3.88 1.01 13.07
N CYS A 63 -3.91 1.32 14.37
CA CYS A 63 -3.95 0.30 15.41
C CYS A 63 -5.38 -0.25 15.54
N ARG A 64 -5.56 -1.56 15.33
CA ARG A 64 -6.87 -2.22 15.52
C ARG A 64 -7.33 -2.19 16.99
N LYS A 65 -6.41 -2.11 17.95
CA LYS A 65 -6.75 -2.10 19.38
C LYS A 65 -7.32 -0.77 19.86
N CYS A 66 -6.72 0.35 19.47
CA CYS A 66 -7.07 1.67 20.04
C CYS A 66 -7.47 2.73 19.00
N GLY A 67 -7.50 2.38 17.71
CA GLY A 67 -7.87 3.28 16.61
C GLY A 67 -6.83 4.36 16.28
N TYR A 68 -5.62 4.30 16.82
CA TYR A 68 -4.58 5.28 16.51
C TYR A 68 -4.15 5.18 15.03
N THR A 69 -4.33 6.25 14.27
CA THR A 69 -3.98 6.34 12.85
C THR A 69 -2.59 6.96 12.67
N PHE A 70 -1.75 6.31 11.87
CA PHE A 70 -0.37 6.74 11.63
C PHE A 70 -0.30 7.66 10.41
N ASN A 71 -0.66 8.94 10.61
CA ASN A 71 -0.71 9.93 9.53
C ASN A 71 0.66 10.51 9.14
N ASN A 72 1.63 10.50 10.06
CA ASN A 72 2.90 11.22 9.89
C ASN A 72 4.07 10.31 9.49
N LEU A 73 3.81 9.31 8.65
CA LEU A 73 4.82 8.35 8.22
C LEU A 73 5.69 8.92 7.10
N LYS A 74 7.00 9.05 7.33
CA LYS A 74 7.99 9.41 6.28
C LYS A 74 8.07 8.37 5.16
N LYS A 75 7.71 7.11 5.46
CA LYS A 75 7.67 6.00 4.51
C LYS A 75 6.39 5.20 4.76
N PRO A 76 5.72 4.68 3.72
CA PRO A 76 4.51 3.87 3.88
C PRO A 76 4.84 2.48 4.44
N LYS A 77 5.38 2.38 5.65
CA LYS A 77 5.75 1.11 6.28
C LYS A 77 4.82 0.84 7.46
N ARG A 78 4.51 -0.43 7.69
CA ARG A 78 3.81 -0.89 8.90
C ARG A 78 4.71 -0.65 10.13
N PRO A 79 4.30 0.18 11.10
CA PRO A 79 5.00 0.30 12.37
C PRO A 79 4.86 -1.00 13.17
N SER A 80 5.87 -1.35 13.96
CA SER A 80 5.85 -2.58 14.77
C SER A 80 4.99 -2.47 16.02
N LYS A 81 4.84 -1.27 16.60
CA LYS A 81 4.14 -1.07 17.87
C LYS A 81 3.37 0.25 17.89
N CYS A 82 2.19 0.24 18.51
CA CYS A 82 1.37 1.43 18.68
C CYS A 82 1.95 2.33 19.78
N PRO A 83 2.21 3.63 19.52
CA PRO A 83 2.74 4.54 20.53
C PRO A 83 1.72 4.86 21.63
N LYS A 84 0.41 4.70 21.37
CA LYS A 84 -0.66 5.03 22.31
C LYS A 84 -0.96 3.90 23.31
N CYS A 85 -0.98 2.65 22.85
CA CYS A 85 -1.43 1.50 23.66
C CYS A 85 -0.45 0.33 23.71
N GLY A 86 0.68 0.43 23.00
CA GLY A 86 1.70 -0.61 22.94
C GLY A 86 1.32 -1.87 22.16
N SER A 87 0.17 -1.91 21.49
CA SER A 87 -0.25 -3.08 20.71
C SER A 87 0.52 -3.22 19.39
N GLU A 88 0.77 -4.46 18.99
CA GLU A 88 1.35 -4.85 17.71
C GLU A 88 0.28 -5.15 16.65
N TRP A 89 -1.02 -5.14 17.02
CA TRP A 89 -2.14 -5.29 16.10
C TRP A 89 -2.37 -4.02 15.31
N ILE A 90 -1.55 -3.83 14.29
CA ILE A 90 -1.54 -2.66 13.42
C ILE A 90 -1.91 -3.11 12.01
N GLU A 91 -2.91 -2.48 11.39
CA GLU A 91 -3.18 -2.69 9.97
C GLU A 91 -2.09 -2.07 9.11
N PRO A 92 -1.68 -2.72 8.01
CA PRO A 92 -0.70 -2.15 7.08
C PRO A 92 -1.33 -0.99 6.29
N PRO A 93 -0.49 -0.15 5.66
CA PRO A 93 -0.98 0.82 4.69
C PRO A 93 -1.64 0.09 3.51
N ARG A 94 -2.71 0.68 2.99
CA ARG A 94 -3.44 0.16 1.83
C ARG A 94 -3.54 1.21 0.73
N PHE A 95 -3.64 0.78 -0.51
CA PHE A 95 -3.54 1.62 -1.69
C PHE A 95 -4.71 1.38 -2.63
N ILE A 96 -5.21 2.45 -3.25
CA ILE A 96 -6.31 2.36 -4.21
C ILE A 96 -6.20 3.41 -5.34
N ILE A 97 -6.57 2.93 -6.52
CA ILE A 97 -7.01 3.64 -7.73
C ILE A 97 -8.23 4.57 -7.59
N LYS A 98 -8.13 5.91 -7.51
CA LYS A 98 -9.33 6.77 -7.61
C LYS A 98 -9.26 7.78 -8.76
#